data_AF-A0AAU2G732-F1
#
_entry.id   AF-A0AAU2G732-F1
#
_cell.length_a   1.000
_cell.length_b   1.000
_cell.length_c   1.000
_cell.angle_alpha   90.00
_cell.angle_beta   90.00
_cell.angle_gamma   90.00
#
_symmetry.space_group_name_H-M   'P 1'
#
loop_
_entity.id
_entity.type
_entity.pdbx_description
1 polymer ?
#
loop_
_entity_poly.entity_id
_entity_poly.type
_entity_poly.pdbx_seq_one_letter_code
_entity_poly.pdbx_strand_id
1 'polypeptide(L)'
;MLVGLLLDAEDTAVTRQTAEALARVGTAAAVRLIALAVVEADGSQADWLQTGVHDALVGPDGAPDVAAACGELALDQEEAVRRGAAEISAWMDGTSC
;
A
#
# COMPACT_ATOMS: atom_id res chain seq x y z
N MET A 1 1.10 2.33 -17.59
CA MET A 1 1.90 2.32 -16.35
C MET A 1 1.22 1.35 -15.40
N LEU A 2 1.94 0.44 -14.71
CA LEU A 2 1.30 -0.57 -13.84
C LEU A 2 0.43 0.05 -12.73
N VAL A 3 0.76 1.27 -12.29
CA VAL A 3 -0.03 2.04 -11.31
C VAL A 3 -1.45 2.34 -11.82
N GLY A 4 -1.63 2.58 -13.12
CA GLY A 4 -2.94 2.85 -13.72
C GLY A 4 -3.87 1.63 -13.79
N LEU A 5 -3.36 0.41 -13.63
CA LEU A 5 -4.19 -0.79 -13.43
C LEU A 5 -4.62 -0.97 -11.97
N LEU A 6 -3.87 -0.36 -11.04
CA LEU A 6 -4.18 -0.40 -9.61
C LEU A 6 -5.25 0.63 -9.23
N LEU A 7 -5.25 1.74 -9.96
CA LEU A 7 -6.19 2.86 -9.87
C LEU A 7 -7.26 2.78 -10.96
N ASP A 8 -7.85 1.59 -11.17
CA ASP A 8 -8.99 1.48 -12.08
C ASP A 8 -10.21 2.17 -11.43
N ALA A 9 -10.47 3.40 -11.87
CA ALA A 9 -11.50 4.26 -11.31
C ALA A 9 -12.93 3.73 -11.54
N GLU A 10 -13.13 2.77 -12.45
CA GLU A 10 -14.44 2.16 -12.69
C GLU A 10 -14.76 1.02 -11.70
N ASP A 11 -13.77 0.49 -10.96
CA ASP A 11 -14.00 -0.60 -10.00
C ASP A 11 -13.11 -0.48 -8.73
N THR A 12 -13.63 0.20 -7.71
CA THR A 12 -12.97 0.40 -6.42
C THR A 12 -12.71 -0.90 -5.65
N ALA A 13 -13.42 -2.00 -5.98
CA ALA A 13 -13.14 -3.30 -5.41
C ALA A 13 -11.80 -3.87 -5.91
N VAL A 14 -11.41 -3.55 -7.14
CA VAL A 14 -10.12 -3.95 -7.74
C VAL A 14 -8.96 -3.24 -7.05
N THR A 15 -9.10 -1.94 -6.71
CA THR A 15 -8.08 -1.20 -5.95
C THR A 15 -7.82 -1.85 -4.59
N ARG A 16 -8.89 -2.18 -3.83
CA ARG A 16 -8.78 -2.85 -2.52
C ARG A 16 -8.13 -4.23 -2.64
N GLN A 17 -8.64 -5.08 -3.53
CA GLN A 17 -8.14 -6.47 -3.69
C GLN A 17 -6.69 -6.52 -4.17
N THR A 18 -6.30 -5.59 -5.05
CA THR A 18 -4.92 -5.51 -5.55
C THR A 18 -3.97 -5.04 -4.45
N ALA A 19 -4.35 -4.03 -3.66
CA ALA A 19 -3.58 -3.60 -2.50
C ALA A 19 -3.42 -4.75 -1.48
N GLU A 20 -4.49 -5.48 -1.20
CA GLU A 20 -4.48 -6.64 -0.30
C GLU A 20 -3.55 -7.75 -0.81
N ALA A 21 -3.60 -8.06 -2.11
CA ALA A 21 -2.72 -9.06 -2.71
C ALA A 21 -1.24 -8.65 -2.69
N LEU A 22 -0.92 -7.39 -3.01
CA LEU A 22 0.46 -6.89 -2.98
C LEU A 22 1.00 -6.81 -1.55
N ALA A 23 0.18 -6.38 -0.59
CA ALA A 23 0.56 -6.35 0.83
C ALA A 23 0.83 -7.77 1.35
N ARG A 24 0.04 -8.77 0.92
CA ARG A 24 0.32 -10.19 1.21
C ARG A 24 1.61 -10.71 0.57
N VAL A 25 2.03 -10.17 -0.57
CA VAL A 25 3.37 -10.49 -1.12
C VAL A 25 4.46 -9.90 -0.24
N GLY A 26 4.23 -8.71 0.33
CA GLY A 26 5.05 -8.10 1.39
C GLY A 26 6.51 -7.83 1.05
N THR A 27 6.91 -7.97 -0.22
CA THR A 27 8.25 -7.63 -0.69
C THR A 27 8.39 -6.12 -0.87
N ALA A 28 9.61 -5.59 -0.74
CA ALA A 28 9.90 -4.17 -1.02
C ALA A 28 9.41 -3.72 -2.42
N ALA A 29 9.50 -4.60 -3.43
CA ALA A 29 8.99 -4.29 -4.76
C ALA A 29 7.45 -4.17 -4.81
N ALA A 30 6.74 -5.03 -4.08
CA ALA A 30 5.28 -4.96 -3.98
C ALA A 30 4.84 -3.72 -3.19
N VAL A 31 5.47 -3.44 -2.05
CA VAL A 31 5.18 -2.26 -1.23
C VAL A 31 5.52 -0.97 -1.98
N ARG A 32 6.58 -0.97 -2.81
CA ARG A 32 6.92 0.15 -3.68
C ARG A 32 5.82 0.48 -4.69
N LEU A 33 5.14 -0.54 -5.23
CA LEU A 33 3.99 -0.32 -6.13
C LEU A 33 2.80 0.30 -5.39
N ILE A 34 2.53 -0.16 -4.16
CA ILE A 34 1.49 0.44 -3.31
C ILE A 34 1.86 1.89 -3.00
N ALA A 35 3.11 2.17 -2.59
CA ALA A 35 3.58 3.51 -2.26
C ALA A 35 3.41 4.50 -3.42
N LEU A 36 3.71 4.09 -4.65
CA LEU A 36 3.48 4.92 -5.84
C LEU A 36 1.99 5.18 -6.06
N ALA A 37 1.15 4.15 -5.91
CA ALA A 37 -0.30 4.30 -6.04
C ALA A 37 -0.89 5.24 -4.97
N VAL A 38 -0.37 5.22 -3.73
CA VAL A 38 -0.81 6.14 -2.66
C VAL A 38 -0.56 7.60 -3.02
N VAL A 39 0.56 7.90 -3.69
CA VAL A 39 0.88 9.27 -4.10
C VAL A 39 -0.02 9.75 -5.25
N GLU A 40 -0.44 8.84 -6.14
CA GLU A 40 -1.29 9.15 -7.29
C GLU A 40 -2.79 9.11 -6.96
N ALA A 41 -3.18 8.41 -5.89
CA ALA A 41 -4.57 8.20 -5.49
C ALA A 41 -5.27 9.50 -5.09
N ASP A 42 -6.52 9.64 -5.51
CA ASP A 42 -7.44 10.60 -4.87
C ASP A 42 -7.86 10.10 -3.47
N GLY A 43 -8.56 10.95 -2.70
CA GLY A 43 -8.96 10.61 -1.34
C GLY A 43 -9.82 9.35 -1.23
N SER A 44 -10.70 9.09 -2.20
CA SER A 44 -11.51 7.86 -2.19
C SER A 44 -10.64 6.64 -2.51
N GLN A 45 -9.69 6.76 -3.43
CA GLN A 45 -8.79 5.67 -3.79
C GLN A 45 -7.82 5.34 -2.65
N ALA A 46 -7.32 6.35 -1.93
CA ALA A 46 -6.45 6.19 -0.78
C ALA A 46 -7.13 5.38 0.34
N ASP A 47 -8.41 5.64 0.62
CA ASP A 47 -9.18 4.88 1.61
C ASP A 47 -9.28 3.38 1.24
N TRP A 48 -9.45 3.06 -0.05
CA TRP A 48 -9.50 1.67 -0.52
C TRP A 48 -8.14 0.98 -0.48
N LEU A 49 -7.06 1.71 -0.80
CA LEU A 49 -5.69 1.22 -0.65
C LEU A 49 -5.37 0.92 0.82
N GLN A 50 -5.71 1.83 1.72
CA GLN A 50 -5.54 1.65 3.16
C GLN A 50 -6.32 0.42 3.65
N THR A 51 -7.58 0.29 3.23
CA THR A 51 -8.42 -0.85 3.58
C THR A 51 -7.76 -2.17 3.14
N GLY A 52 -7.32 -2.26 1.88
CA GLY A 52 -6.68 -3.48 1.36
C GLY A 52 -5.37 -3.84 2.09
N VAL A 53 -4.53 -2.84 2.41
CA VAL A 53 -3.32 -3.06 3.23
C VAL A 53 -3.70 -3.58 4.62
N HIS A 54 -4.72 -3.01 5.25
CA HIS A 54 -5.20 -3.46 6.55
C HIS A 54 -5.75 -4.89 6.49
N ASP A 55 -6.55 -5.24 5.47
CA ASP A 55 -7.09 -6.60 5.29
C ASP A 55 -5.98 -7.65 5.18
N ALA A 56 -4.87 -7.32 4.52
CA ALA A 56 -3.72 -8.21 4.42
C ALA A 56 -3.04 -8.43 5.77
N LEU A 57 -2.95 -7.39 6.60
CA LEU A 57 -2.33 -7.44 7.93
C LEU A 57 -3.15 -8.25 8.94
N VAL A 58 -4.48 -8.09 8.92
CA VAL A 58 -5.39 -8.82 9.85
C VAL A 58 -5.79 -10.21 9.35
N GLY A 59 -5.41 -10.57 8.12
CA GLY A 59 -5.75 -11.84 7.50
C GLY A 59 -5.11 -13.07 8.19
N PRO A 60 -5.65 -14.28 7.95
CA PRO A 60 -5.28 -15.50 8.67
C PRO A 60 -3.83 -15.95 8.44
N ASP A 61 -3.23 -15.56 7.31
CA ASP A 61 -1.84 -15.91 6.97
C ASP A 61 -0.82 -14.92 7.55
N GLY A 62 -1.29 -13.75 8.05
CA GLY A 62 -0.46 -12.59 8.39
C GLY A 62 0.28 -12.05 7.15
N ALA A 63 0.24 -10.74 6.91
CA ALA A 63 1.10 -10.20 5.85
C ALA A 63 2.59 -10.36 6.26
N PRO A 64 3.49 -10.67 5.32
CA PRO A 64 4.93 -10.49 5.52
C PRO A 64 5.19 -9.03 5.93
N ASP A 65 6.31 -8.76 6.61
CA ASP A 65 6.57 -7.50 7.32
C ASP A 65 6.55 -6.25 6.42
N VAL A 66 5.35 -5.72 6.16
CA VAL A 66 5.10 -4.48 5.41
C VAL A 66 5.82 -3.31 6.08
N ALA A 67 5.94 -3.32 7.42
CA ALA A 67 6.65 -2.30 8.16
C ALA A 67 8.17 -2.33 7.87
N ALA A 68 8.78 -3.52 7.79
CA ALA A 68 10.18 -3.66 7.37
C ALA A 68 10.38 -3.15 5.94
N ALA A 69 9.49 -3.52 5.01
CA ALA A 69 9.55 -3.04 3.63
C ALA A 69 9.40 -1.50 3.54
N CYS A 70 8.50 -0.89 4.31
CA CYS A 70 8.39 0.56 4.41
C CYS A 70 9.67 1.20 4.98
N GLY A 71 10.31 0.55 5.96
CA GLY A 71 11.60 0.99 6.52
C GLY A 71 12.72 1.00 5.49
N GLU A 72 12.78 0.00 4.59
CA GLU A 72 13.71 -0.01 3.46
C GLU A 72 13.42 1.12 2.47
N LEU A 73 12.14 1.29 2.11
CA LEU A 73 11.72 2.29 1.12
C LEU A 73 11.80 3.73 1.62
N ALA A 74 11.90 3.97 2.94
CA ALA A 74 12.20 5.28 3.50
C ALA A 74 13.54 5.85 3.01
N LEU A 75 14.44 4.99 2.53
CA LEU A 75 15.75 5.35 1.96
C LEU A 75 15.77 5.29 0.41
N ASP A 76 14.65 5.04 -0.25
CA ASP A 76 14.56 4.98 -1.72
C ASP A 76 15.01 6.32 -2.34
N GLN A 77 15.60 6.28 -3.53
CA GLN A 77 16.06 7.49 -4.22
C GLN A 77 14.90 8.34 -4.73
N GLU A 78 13.75 7.73 -5.03
CA GLU A 78 12.57 8.40 -5.53
C GLU A 78 11.74 9.01 -4.39
N GLU A 79 11.51 10.32 -4.45
CA GLU A 79 10.74 11.04 -3.41
C GLU A 79 9.30 10.51 -3.29
N ALA A 80 8.66 10.19 -4.42
CA ALA A 80 7.31 9.63 -4.44
C ALA A 80 7.25 8.30 -3.66
N VAL A 81 8.24 7.43 -3.84
CA VAL A 81 8.31 6.15 -3.11
C VAL A 81 8.49 6.39 -1.62
N ARG A 82 9.42 7.27 -1.21
CA ARG A 82 9.62 7.61 0.21
C ARG A 82 8.36 8.18 0.85
N ARG A 83 7.67 9.09 0.15
CA ARG A 83 6.42 9.70 0.64
C ARG A 83 5.31 8.67 0.78
N GLY A 84 5.10 7.83 -0.23
CA GLY A 84 4.09 6.77 -0.19
C GLY A 84 4.37 5.73 0.90
N ALA A 85 5.64 5.34 1.09
CA ALA A 85 6.02 4.43 2.17
C ALA A 85 5.77 5.03 3.56
N ALA A 86 6.03 6.33 3.76
CA ALA A 86 5.73 7.02 5.00
C ALA A 86 4.22 7.06 5.30
N GLU A 87 3.39 7.26 4.28
CA GLU A 87 1.92 7.23 4.40
C GLU A 87 1.42 5.85 4.81
N ILE A 88 1.92 4.79 4.15
CA ILE A 88 1.59 3.39 4.49
C ILE A 88 2.00 3.06 5.93
N SER A 89 3.17 3.52 6.38
CA SER A 89 3.60 3.37 7.79
C SER A 89 2.63 4.06 8.75
N ALA A 90 2.17 5.27 8.43
CA ALA A 90 1.23 6.01 9.27
C ALA A 90 -0.13 5.29 9.42
N TRP A 91 -0.59 4.58 8.37
CA TRP A 91 -1.80 3.75 8.46
C TRP A 91 -1.66 2.62 9.48
N MET A 92 -0.48 2.00 9.54
CA MET A 92 -0.20 0.91 10.49
C MET A 92 -0.08 1.43 11.93
N ASP A 93 0.57 2.57 12.13
CA ASP A 93 0.70 3.20 13.46
C ASP A 93 -0.65 3.67 14.02
N GLY A 94 -1.54 4.18 13.15
CA GLY A 94 -2.88 4.65 13.47
C GLY A 94 -3.91 3.56 13.79
N THR A 95 -3.59 2.28 13.53
CA THR A 95 -4.46 1.13 13.86
C THR A 95 -4.43 0.79 15.38
N SER A 96 -3.64 1.54 16.16
CA SER A 96 -3.53 1.42 17.61
C SER A 96 -4.64 2.18 18.35
N CYS A 97 -5.93 1.97 18.04
CA CYS A 97 -7.06 2.49 18.83
C CYS A 97 -8.29 1.59 18.74
#